data_AF-A0A930BAY3-F1
#
_entry.id   AF-A0A930BAY3-F1
#
_cell.length_a   1.000
_cell.length_b   1.000
_cell.length_c   1.000
_cell.angle_alpha   90.00
_cell.angle_beta   90.00
_cell.angle_gamma   90.00
#
_symmetry.space_group_name_H-M   'P 1'
#
loop_
_entity.id
_entity.type
_entity.pdbx_description
1 polymer ?
#
loop_
_entity_poly.entity_id
_entity_poly.type
_entity_poly.pdbx_seq_one_letter_code
_entity_poly.pdbx_strand_id
1 'polypeptide(L)'
;VTTSQIRKFLTAVNTVTEKVNAYKLEKTDDYDTLPVELQAQIKYLKVKLAYQIGRNRSKWGNPVEDFEKEARLMSLIDGIKSSTKEYEKFAHYIEALVAFHKFYGGKD
;
A
#
# COMPACT_ATOMS: atom_id res chain seq x y z
N VAL A 1 -5.80 6.98 -13.33
CA VAL A 1 -5.80 5.57 -12.89
C VAL A 1 -7.24 5.09 -12.76
N THR A 2 -7.56 3.84 -13.08
CA THR A 2 -8.93 3.32 -12.90
C THR A 2 -9.15 2.82 -11.47
N THR A 3 -10.41 2.79 -11.03
CA THR A 3 -10.78 2.22 -9.73
C THR A 3 -10.33 0.77 -9.61
N SER A 4 -10.40 0.01 -10.71
CA SER A 4 -9.95 -1.38 -10.78
C SER A 4 -8.44 -1.57 -10.60
N GLN A 5 -7.62 -0.62 -11.08
CA GLN A 5 -6.16 -0.63 -10.92
C GLN A 5 -5.74 -0.32 -9.47
N ILE A 6 -6.34 0.70 -8.85
CA ILE A 6 -6.09 1.03 -7.44
C ILE A 6 -6.53 -0.11 -6.52
N ARG A 7 -7.72 -0.70 -6.77
CA ARG A 7 -8.29 -1.74 -5.91
C ARG A 7 -7.37 -2.95 -5.76
N LYS A 8 -6.66 -3.36 -6.82
CA LYS A 8 -5.70 -4.48 -6.75
C LYS A 8 -4.56 -4.22 -5.78
N PHE A 9 -4.06 -2.99 -5.74
CA PHE A 9 -3.01 -2.61 -4.79
C PHE A 9 -3.57 -2.50 -3.37
N LEU A 10 -4.74 -1.88 -3.20
CA LEU A 10 -5.45 -1.85 -1.92
C LEU A 10 -5.68 -3.24 -1.34
N THR A 11 -6.12 -4.22 -2.14
CA THR A 11 -6.30 -5.60 -1.68
C THR A 11 -4.99 -6.18 -1.13
N ALA A 12 -3.86 -5.91 -1.77
CA ALA A 12 -2.56 -6.36 -1.27
C ALA A 12 -2.19 -5.69 0.07
N VAL A 13 -2.50 -4.40 0.22
CA VAL A 13 -2.29 -3.66 1.49
C VAL A 13 -3.16 -4.26 2.59
N ASN A 14 -4.46 -4.44 2.34
CA ASN A 14 -5.41 -5.01 3.31
C ASN A 14 -4.97 -6.40 3.81
N THR A 15 -4.49 -7.27 2.92
CA THR A 15 -3.95 -8.59 3.32
C THR A 15 -2.78 -8.48 4.30
N VAL A 16 -1.91 -7.47 4.13
CA VAL A 16 -0.82 -7.23 5.09
C VAL A 16 -1.38 -6.62 6.37
N THR A 17 -2.39 -5.76 6.29
CA THR A 17 -3.03 -5.09 7.43
C THR A 17 -3.71 -6.09 8.35
N GLU A 18 -4.42 -7.06 7.78
CA GLU A 18 -5.03 -8.17 8.55
C GLU A 18 -3.98 -8.93 9.37
N LYS A 19 -2.80 -9.20 8.79
CA LYS A 19 -1.73 -9.91 9.48
C LYS A 19 -1.03 -9.06 10.54
N VAL A 20 -0.85 -7.77 10.27
CA VAL A 20 -0.33 -6.82 11.26
C VAL A 20 -1.29 -6.70 12.44
N ASN A 21 -2.60 -6.62 12.18
CA ASN A 21 -3.63 -6.58 13.22
C ASN A 21 -3.66 -7.88 14.04
N ALA A 22 -3.57 -9.05 13.40
CA ALA A 22 -3.45 -10.33 14.10
C ALA A 22 -2.22 -10.37 15.00
N TYR A 23 -1.06 -9.93 14.49
CA TYR A 23 0.17 -9.82 15.29
C TYR A 23 0.00 -8.90 16.50
N LYS A 24 -0.67 -7.75 16.33
CA LYS A 24 -0.94 -6.81 17.43
C LYS A 24 -1.87 -7.40 18.49
N LEU A 25 -2.86 -8.20 18.12
CA LEU A 25 -3.77 -8.83 19.09
C LEU A 25 -3.05 -9.85 19.98
N GLU A 26 -2.00 -10.50 19.47
CA GLU A 26 -1.19 -11.48 20.20
C GLU A 26 -0.08 -10.85 21.06
N LYS A 27 0.20 -9.55 20.89
CA LYS A 27 1.28 -8.83 21.57
C LYS A 27 0.71 -7.70 22.41
N THR A 28 1.18 -7.57 23.65
CA THR A 28 0.85 -6.41 24.49
C THR A 28 1.48 -5.13 23.91
N ASP A 29 0.82 -3.99 24.08
CA ASP A 29 0.96 -2.69 23.38
C ASP A 29 2.36 -2.06 23.22
N ASP A 30 3.44 -2.70 23.68
CA ASP A 30 4.77 -2.10 23.82
C ASP A 30 5.76 -2.43 22.68
N TYR A 31 5.35 -3.23 21.67
CA TYR A 31 6.20 -3.58 20.53
C TYR A 31 5.86 -2.81 19.25
N ASP A 32 6.61 -1.74 18.98
CA ASP A 32 6.54 -1.01 17.69
C ASP A 32 7.34 -1.71 16.57
N THR A 33 7.92 -2.89 16.81
CA THR A 33 8.75 -3.58 15.81
C THR A 33 8.04 -4.80 15.22
N LEU A 34 7.75 -4.75 13.92
CA LEU A 34 7.20 -5.86 13.16
C LEU A 34 8.19 -7.03 13.04
N PRO A 35 7.72 -8.29 13.08
CA PRO A 35 8.54 -9.46 12.81
C PRO A 35 9.05 -9.47 11.36
N VAL A 36 10.15 -10.17 11.13
CA VAL A 36 10.86 -10.21 9.83
C VAL A 36 9.93 -10.65 8.70
N GLU A 37 9.03 -11.58 8.97
CA GLU A 37 8.05 -12.10 8.00
C GLU A 37 7.07 -11.00 7.54
N LEU A 38 6.65 -10.10 8.45
CA LEU A 38 5.78 -8.97 8.10
C LEU A 38 6.56 -7.86 7.39
N GLN A 39 7.79 -7.58 7.81
CA GLN A 39 8.67 -6.65 7.10
C GLN A 39 8.91 -7.10 5.65
N ALA A 40 9.12 -8.40 5.42
CA ALA A 40 9.28 -8.96 4.08
C ALA A 40 8.00 -8.78 3.23
N GLN A 41 6.83 -8.99 3.83
CA GLN A 41 5.55 -8.77 3.13
C GLN A 41 5.31 -7.30 2.79
N ILE A 42 5.70 -6.38 3.67
CA ILE A 42 5.66 -4.94 3.40
C ILE A 42 6.58 -4.58 2.22
N LYS A 43 7.82 -5.07 2.22
CA LYS A 43 8.73 -4.91 1.06
C LYS A 43 8.12 -5.50 -0.21
N TYR A 44 7.39 -6.60 -0.11
CA TYR A 44 6.73 -7.22 -1.25
C TYR A 44 5.57 -6.37 -1.81
N LEU A 45 4.97 -5.46 -1.03
CA LEU A 45 4.03 -4.46 -1.55
C LEU A 45 4.68 -3.57 -2.60
N LYS A 46 5.94 -3.16 -2.40
CA LYS A 46 6.71 -2.38 -3.37
C LYS A 46 6.93 -3.16 -4.68
N VAL A 47 7.22 -4.46 -4.59
CA VAL A 47 7.33 -5.34 -5.76
C VAL A 47 6.00 -5.44 -6.51
N LYS A 48 4.89 -5.64 -5.79
CA LYS A 48 3.55 -5.66 -6.39
C LYS A 48 3.21 -4.35 -7.09
N LEU A 49 3.54 -3.22 -6.47
CA LEU A 49 3.33 -1.90 -7.06
C LEU A 49 4.15 -1.70 -8.33
N ALA A 50 5.45 -2.04 -8.29
CA ALA A 50 6.32 -1.99 -9.46
C ALA A 50 5.80 -2.88 -10.62
N TYR A 51 5.29 -4.07 -10.31
CA TYR A 51 4.65 -4.92 -11.30
C TYR A 51 3.38 -4.30 -11.90
N GLN A 52 2.51 -3.69 -11.08
CA GLN A 52 1.32 -2.99 -11.59
C GLN A 52 1.72 -1.82 -12.50
N ILE A 53 2.74 -1.05 -12.14
CA ILE A 53 3.30 0.01 -12.99
C ILE A 53 3.78 -0.57 -14.33
N GLY A 54 4.60 -1.62 -14.29
CA GLY A 54 5.13 -2.24 -15.51
C GLY A 54 4.05 -2.80 -16.43
N ARG A 55 3.01 -3.44 -15.85
CA ARG A 55 1.91 -4.06 -16.60
C ARG A 55 0.96 -3.06 -17.24
N ASN A 56 0.76 -1.88 -16.65
CA ASN A 56 -0.15 -0.86 -17.14
C ASN A 56 0.54 0.20 -18.02
N ARG A 57 1.80 -0.02 -18.38
CA ARG A 57 2.53 0.85 -19.31
C ARG A 57 1.88 0.80 -20.69
N SER A 58 1.52 1.97 -21.22
CA SER A 58 0.96 2.12 -22.56
C SER A 58 1.77 3.12 -23.39
N LYS A 59 1.52 3.13 -24.71
CA LYS A 59 2.11 4.11 -25.64
C LYS A 59 1.74 5.56 -25.31
N TRP A 60 0.67 5.76 -24.54
CA TRP A 60 0.10 7.07 -24.20
C TRP A 60 0.41 7.50 -22.76
N GLY A 61 1.27 6.77 -22.06
CA GLY A 61 1.61 7.03 -20.66
C GLY A 61 1.25 5.87 -19.73
N ASN A 62 1.44 6.08 -18.44
CA ASN A 62 1.26 5.07 -17.40
C ASN A 62 0.51 5.66 -16.20
N PRO A 63 -0.84 5.61 -16.21
CA PRO A 63 -1.64 6.22 -15.17
C PRO A 63 -1.38 5.67 -13.75
N VAL A 64 -0.83 4.46 -13.63
CA VAL A 64 -0.46 3.85 -12.34
C VAL A 64 0.87 4.42 -11.85
N GLU A 65 1.80 4.69 -12.77
CA GLU A 65 3.07 5.35 -12.45
C GLU A 65 2.87 6.80 -12.05
N ASP A 66 2.00 7.53 -12.75
CA ASP A 66 1.69 8.92 -12.41
C ASP A 66 1.04 8.99 -11.03
N PHE A 67 0.08 8.08 -10.75
CA PHE A 67 -0.52 7.95 -9.42
C PHE A 67 0.52 7.62 -8.34
N GLU A 68 1.43 6.68 -8.61
CA GLU A 68 2.49 6.33 -7.67
C GLU A 68 3.39 7.52 -7.36
N LYS A 69 3.78 8.31 -8.36
CA LYS A 69 4.64 9.50 -8.20
C LYS A 69 3.96 10.57 -7.35
N GLU A 70 2.71 10.89 -7.64
CA GLU A 70 1.93 11.88 -6.90
C GLU A 70 1.70 11.45 -5.44
N ALA A 71 1.35 10.17 -5.23
CA ALA A 71 1.11 9.62 -3.91
C ALA A 71 2.38 9.19 -3.16
N ARG A 72 3.54 9.18 -3.84
CA ARG A 72 4.86 8.80 -3.32
C ARG A 72 4.90 7.41 -2.67
N LEU A 73 4.13 6.45 -3.19
CA LEU A 73 3.86 5.19 -2.51
C LEU A 73 5.13 4.35 -2.31
N MET A 74 6.03 4.27 -3.28
CA MET A 74 7.27 3.48 -3.11
C MET A 74 8.13 4.04 -1.97
N SER A 75 8.25 5.38 -1.90
CA SER A 75 9.03 6.06 -0.85
C SER A 75 8.39 5.86 0.53
N LEU A 76 7.05 5.88 0.61
CA LEU A 76 6.35 5.62 1.87
C LEU A 76 6.58 4.18 2.33
N ILE A 77 6.51 3.20 1.42
CA ILE A 77 6.80 1.79 1.74
C ILE A 77 8.23 1.62 2.28
N ASP A 78 9.23 2.27 1.65
CA ASP A 78 10.61 2.24 2.13
C ASP A 78 10.77 2.85 3.53
N GLY A 79 9.95 3.88 3.84
CA GLY A 79 9.94 4.56 5.13
C GLY A 79 9.43 3.72 6.30
N ILE A 80 8.61 2.71 6.03
CA ILE A 80 8.01 1.84 7.06
C ILE A 80 9.06 1.07 7.84
N LYS A 81 10.10 0.57 7.15
CA LYS A 81 11.16 -0.27 7.72
C LYS A 81 10.58 -1.42 8.55
N SER A 82 10.71 -1.34 9.88
CA SER A 82 10.18 -2.31 10.84
C SER A 82 9.10 -1.73 11.75
N SER A 83 8.71 -0.47 11.58
CA SER A 83 7.78 0.19 12.50
C SER A 83 6.33 -0.20 12.21
N THR A 84 5.65 -0.74 13.23
CA THR A 84 4.21 -1.02 13.19
C THR A 84 3.44 0.28 12.98
N LYS A 85 3.81 1.34 13.71
CA LYS A 85 3.18 2.67 13.59
C LYS A 85 3.33 3.27 12.20
N GLU A 86 4.50 3.19 11.59
CA GLU A 86 4.69 3.70 10.22
C GLU A 86 3.91 2.88 9.20
N TYR A 87 3.79 1.55 9.40
CA TYR A 87 2.92 0.72 8.57
C TYR A 87 1.44 1.13 8.68
N GLU A 88 0.94 1.39 9.88
CA GLU A 88 -0.45 1.81 10.09
C GLU A 88 -0.75 3.16 9.43
N LYS A 89 0.16 4.13 9.57
CA LYS A 89 0.04 5.42 8.85
C LYS A 89 -0.05 5.21 7.34
N PHE A 90 0.78 4.32 6.80
CA PHE A 90 0.73 3.97 5.38
C PHE A 90 -0.60 3.30 5.00
N ALA A 91 -1.11 2.35 5.79
CA ALA A 91 -2.38 1.68 5.53
C ALA A 91 -3.55 2.67 5.51
N HIS A 92 -3.66 3.52 6.53
CA HIS A 92 -4.69 4.58 6.59
C HIS A 92 -4.57 5.58 5.43
N TYR A 93 -3.34 5.92 5.02
CA TYR A 93 -3.12 6.79 3.87
C TYR A 93 -3.66 6.16 2.57
N ILE A 94 -3.43 4.86 2.35
CA ILE A 94 -3.97 4.13 1.20
C ILE A 94 -5.50 4.09 1.22
N GLU A 95 -6.10 3.82 2.38
CA GLU A 95 -7.55 3.84 2.54
C GLU A 95 -8.15 5.22 2.21
N ALA A 96 -7.54 6.29 2.73
CA ALA A 96 -7.95 7.66 2.46
C ALA A 96 -7.83 7.98 0.95
N LEU A 97 -6.72 7.62 0.31
CA LEU A 97 -6.55 7.81 -1.14
C LEU A 97 -7.65 7.14 -1.95
N VAL A 98 -8.01 5.90 -1.61
CA VAL A 98 -9.08 5.18 -2.30
C VAL A 98 -10.43 5.82 -2.04
N ALA A 99 -10.72 6.22 -0.80
CA ALA A 99 -11.96 6.87 -0.43
C ALA A 99 -12.16 8.19 -1.19
N PHE A 100 -11.13 9.04 -1.22
CA PHE A 100 -11.16 10.29 -1.99
C PHE A 100 -11.24 10.05 -3.49
N HIS A 101 -10.51 9.06 -4.03
CA HIS A 101 -10.61 8.71 -5.44
C HIS A 101 -12.04 8.29 -5.83
N LYS A 102 -12.72 7.50 -4.98
CA LYS A 102 -14.12 7.12 -5.18
C LYS A 102 -15.06 8.32 -5.09
N PHE A 103 -14.83 9.22 -4.13
CA PHE A 103 -15.64 10.42 -3.94
C PHE A 103 -15.59 11.38 -5.14
N TYR A 104 -14.40 11.63 -5.69
CA TYR A 104 -14.20 12.53 -6.83
C TYR A 104 -14.48 11.89 -8.21
N GLY A 105 -15.17 10.75 -8.25
CA GLY A 105 -15.61 10.13 -9.50
C GLY A 105 -14.54 9.33 -10.24
N GLY A 106 -13.67 8.62 -9.51
CA GLY A 106 -12.76 7.63 -10.06
C GLY A 106 -13.50 6.67 -10.99
N LYS A 107 -13.29 6.83 -12.31
CA LYS A 107 -13.93 6.00 -13.33
C LYS A 107 -13.47 4.54 -13.15
N ASP A 108 -14.43 3.62 -13.22
CA ASP A 108 -14.17 2.17 -13.18
C ASP A 108 -13.24 1.68 -14.31
#